data_AF-A0A962TH36-F1
#
_entry.id   AF-A0A962TH36-F1
#
_cell.length_a   1.000
_cell.length_b   1.000
_cell.length_c   1.000
_cell.angle_alpha   90.00
_cell.angle_beta   90.00
_cell.angle_gamma   90.00
#
_symmetry.space_group_name_H-M   'P 1'
#
loop_
_entity.id
_entity.type
_entity.pdbx_description
1 polymer ?
#
loop_
_entity_poly.entity_id
_entity_poly.type
_entity_poly.pdbx_seq_one_letter_code
_entity_poly.pdbx_strand_id
1 'polypeptide(L)'
;SELRQLLPFVDPQRWLADTTGSVYTIYAWTYPYTAPLLALWPTLAYGAWNETAANLPWLGAALALGFGFYGQARLWGVAPLTALVFTWLLLSLPLLDTHVALAGYADLWLATVFGLAVIALFQWARDGDRRQGWLALLLALACPSIKLEGAVWLLLFIPALLAARLRGWWLLGLMGLALVLALGWWLAGGVMFSIPGLGEFRLM
;
A
#
# COMPACT_ATOMS: atom_id res chain seq x y z
N SER A 1 -14.34 19.69 -14.68
CA SER A 1 -15.13 18.58 -15.23
C SER A 1 -16.53 19.09 -15.57
N GLU A 2 -17.17 18.51 -16.58
CA GLU A 2 -18.51 18.95 -17.04
C GLU A 2 -19.59 18.79 -15.96
N LEU A 3 -19.43 17.83 -15.05
CA LEU A 3 -20.43 17.47 -14.04
C LEU A 3 -20.28 18.23 -12.72
N ARG A 4 -19.13 18.90 -12.47
CA ARG A 4 -18.79 19.67 -11.25
C ARG A 4 -19.08 18.97 -9.91
N GLN A 5 -19.20 17.65 -9.92
CA GLN A 5 -19.53 16.83 -8.76
C GLN A 5 -18.66 15.57 -8.77
N LEU A 6 -18.39 15.02 -7.59
CA LEU A 6 -17.67 13.76 -7.44
C LEU A 6 -18.68 12.63 -7.61
N LEU A 7 -18.56 11.88 -8.69
CA LEU A 7 -19.46 10.79 -9.03
C LEU A 7 -18.84 9.45 -8.66
N PRO A 8 -19.65 8.49 -8.17
CA PRO A 8 -19.14 7.17 -7.88
C PRO A 8 -18.86 6.37 -9.16
N PHE A 9 -17.84 5.53 -9.11
CA PHE A 9 -17.66 4.50 -10.13
C PHE A 9 -18.64 3.34 -9.87
N VAL A 10 -19.27 2.84 -10.93
CA VAL A 10 -20.21 1.71 -10.86
C VAL A 10 -19.60 0.44 -11.45
N ASP A 11 -20.20 -0.71 -11.17
CA ASP A 11 -19.78 -1.98 -11.78
C ASP A 11 -20.01 -1.97 -13.32
N PRO A 12 -19.27 -2.81 -14.08
CA PRO A 12 -19.36 -2.82 -15.54
C PRO A 12 -20.75 -3.15 -16.09
N GLN A 13 -21.56 -3.95 -15.39
CA GLN A 13 -22.90 -4.31 -15.86
C GLN A 13 -23.85 -3.11 -15.78
N ARG A 14 -23.81 -2.36 -14.68
CA ARG A 14 -24.57 -1.11 -14.54
C ARG A 14 -24.14 -0.06 -15.55
N TRP A 15 -22.84 0.06 -15.80
CA TRP A 15 -22.32 0.98 -16.82
C TRP A 15 -22.79 0.59 -18.23
N LEU A 16 -22.74 -0.69 -18.60
CA LEU A 16 -23.20 -1.17 -19.91
C LEU A 16 -24.73 -1.02 -20.09
N ALA A 17 -25.50 -1.11 -19.01
CA ALA A 17 -26.95 -0.96 -19.04
C ALA A 17 -27.41 0.51 -19.02
N ASP A 18 -26.52 1.47 -18.73
CA ASP A 18 -26.88 2.88 -18.67
C ASP A 18 -27.06 3.48 -20.07
N THR A 19 -28.25 4.00 -20.33
CA THR A 19 -28.59 4.70 -21.59
C THR A 19 -28.45 6.22 -21.47
N THR A 20 -28.19 6.73 -20.27
CA THR A 20 -28.09 8.18 -20.01
C THR A 20 -26.68 8.73 -20.24
N GLY A 21 -25.65 7.89 -20.20
CA GLY A 21 -24.25 8.29 -20.32
C GLY A 21 -23.74 9.05 -19.10
N SER A 22 -24.41 8.90 -17.94
CA SER A 22 -24.14 9.68 -16.73
C SER A 22 -23.33 8.93 -15.68
N VAL A 23 -23.08 7.64 -15.89
CA VAL A 23 -22.28 6.79 -14.99
C VAL A 23 -20.95 6.40 -15.63
N TYR A 24 -19.94 6.18 -14.79
CA TYR A 24 -18.61 5.79 -15.22
C TYR A 24 -18.15 4.52 -14.49
N THR A 25 -17.34 3.70 -15.15
CA THR A 25 -16.72 2.52 -14.55
C THR A 25 -15.22 2.51 -14.82
N ILE A 26 -14.49 1.84 -13.94
CA ILE A 26 -13.07 1.54 -14.06
C ILE A 26 -12.83 0.12 -13.55
N TYR A 27 -11.70 -0.50 -13.90
CA TYR A 27 -11.38 -1.84 -13.41
C TYR A 27 -11.41 -1.92 -11.86
N ALA A 28 -10.90 -0.88 -11.20
CA ALA A 28 -10.85 -0.75 -9.75
C ALA A 28 -12.07 0.00 -9.15
N TRP A 29 -13.28 -0.21 -9.67
CA TRP A 29 -14.47 0.55 -9.27
C TRP A 29 -14.85 0.40 -7.78
N THR A 30 -14.40 -0.67 -7.13
CA THR A 30 -14.60 -0.93 -5.69
C THR A 30 -13.54 -0.31 -4.79
N TYR A 31 -12.46 0.23 -5.35
CA TYR A 31 -11.34 0.76 -4.56
C TYR A 31 -11.68 2.13 -3.95
N PRO A 32 -10.97 2.51 -2.87
CA PRO A 32 -11.05 3.87 -2.33
C PRO A 32 -10.70 4.95 -3.37
N TYR A 33 -11.30 6.13 -3.23
CA TYR A 33 -11.07 7.26 -4.13
C TYR A 33 -9.69 7.94 -4.00
N THR A 34 -8.77 7.41 -3.20
CA THR A 34 -7.48 8.06 -2.94
C THR A 34 -6.68 8.29 -4.22
N ALA A 35 -6.51 7.27 -5.07
CA ALA A 35 -5.80 7.43 -6.34
C ALA A 35 -6.44 8.48 -7.28
N PRO A 36 -7.75 8.44 -7.59
CA PRO A 36 -8.37 9.47 -8.41
C PRO A 36 -8.36 10.87 -7.76
N LEU A 37 -8.48 10.97 -6.43
CA LEU A 37 -8.36 12.25 -5.72
C LEU A 37 -6.96 12.85 -5.81
N LEU A 38 -5.92 12.02 -5.74
CA LEU A 38 -4.54 12.45 -5.91
C LEU A 38 -4.33 13.04 -7.31
N ALA A 39 -4.87 12.41 -8.37
CA ALA A 39 -4.82 12.95 -9.72
C ALA A 39 -5.66 14.24 -9.88
N LEU A 40 -6.80 14.31 -9.20
CA LEU A 40 -7.71 15.47 -9.27
C LEU A 40 -7.12 16.72 -8.60
N TRP A 41 -6.47 16.59 -7.45
CA TRP A 41 -5.97 17.73 -6.68
C TRP A 41 -5.08 18.72 -7.49
N PRO A 42 -4.03 18.29 -8.21
CA PRO A 42 -3.19 19.21 -8.99
C PRO A 42 -3.91 19.77 -10.21
N THR A 43 -4.86 19.03 -10.81
CA THR A 43 -5.65 19.56 -11.94
C THR A 43 -6.66 20.62 -11.50
N LEU A 44 -7.20 20.51 -10.28
CA LEU A 44 -8.01 21.58 -9.67
C LEU A 44 -7.17 22.86 -9.47
N ALA A 45 -5.93 22.72 -8.99
CA ALA A 45 -5.02 23.86 -8.84
C ALA A 45 -4.61 24.47 -10.20
N TYR A 46 -4.47 23.64 -11.24
CA TYR A 46 -4.19 24.09 -12.61
C TYR A 46 -5.39 24.83 -13.24
N GLY A 47 -6.61 24.61 -12.73
CA GLY A 47 -7.84 25.27 -13.20
C GLY A 47 -8.47 24.63 -14.44
N ALA A 48 -7.82 23.62 -15.01
CA ALA A 48 -8.31 22.84 -16.14
C ALA A 48 -7.76 21.41 -16.05
N TRP A 49 -8.34 20.50 -16.84
CA TRP A 49 -7.73 19.18 -16.99
C TRP A 49 -6.39 19.33 -17.72
N ASN A 50 -5.35 18.71 -17.15
CA ASN A 50 -4.01 18.67 -17.71
C ASN A 50 -3.35 17.36 -17.29
N GLU A 51 -2.93 16.56 -18.26
CA GLU A 51 -2.39 15.22 -18.04
C GLU A 51 -1.10 15.26 -17.22
N THR A 52 -0.22 16.22 -17.49
CA THR A 52 1.04 16.37 -16.75
C THR A 52 0.78 16.72 -15.29
N ALA A 53 -0.15 17.63 -15.02
CA ALA A 53 -0.55 17.98 -13.66
C ALA A 53 -1.18 16.78 -12.94
N ALA A 54 -2.07 16.05 -13.60
CA ALA A 54 -2.72 14.85 -13.06
C ALA A 54 -1.70 13.76 -12.64
N ASN A 55 -0.59 13.65 -13.37
CA ASN A 55 0.44 12.63 -13.15
C ASN A 55 1.54 13.05 -12.15
N LEU A 56 1.66 14.34 -11.85
CA LEU A 56 2.64 14.89 -10.91
C LEU A 56 2.69 14.17 -9.53
N PRO A 57 1.56 13.74 -8.94
CA PRO A 57 1.57 13.03 -7.66
C PRO A 57 2.39 11.73 -7.69
N TRP A 58 2.43 11.00 -8.80
CA TRP A 58 3.21 9.74 -8.90
C TRP A 58 4.71 10.00 -8.87
N LEU A 59 5.18 11.08 -9.52
CA LEU A 59 6.56 11.55 -9.34
C LEU A 59 6.81 11.94 -7.88
N GLY A 60 5.85 12.64 -7.25
CA GLY A 60 5.91 12.96 -5.83
C GLY A 60 6.05 11.73 -4.92
N ALA A 61 5.31 10.66 -5.21
CA ALA A 61 5.39 9.40 -4.48
C ALA A 61 6.77 8.74 -4.63
N ALA A 62 7.35 8.71 -5.84
CA ALA A 62 8.69 8.19 -6.06
C ALA A 62 9.77 8.99 -5.31
N LEU A 63 9.67 10.32 -5.32
CA LEU A 63 10.57 11.19 -4.55
C LEU A 63 10.42 10.96 -3.05
N ALA A 64 9.19 10.83 -2.55
CA ALA A 64 8.91 10.54 -1.14
C ALA A 64 9.50 9.18 -0.72
N LEU A 65 9.37 8.15 -1.57
CA LEU A 65 10.00 6.86 -1.33
C LEU A 65 11.53 6.98 -1.30
N GLY A 66 12.13 7.66 -2.28
CA GLY A 66 13.58 7.84 -2.37
C GLY A 66 14.16 8.58 -1.16
N PHE A 67 13.60 9.74 -0.82
CA PHE A 67 14.04 10.51 0.34
C PHE A 67 13.75 9.81 1.66
N GLY A 68 12.57 9.17 1.78
CA GLY A 68 12.20 8.40 2.95
C GLY A 68 13.13 7.21 3.19
N PHE A 69 13.42 6.45 2.15
CA PHE A 69 14.34 5.31 2.21
C PHE A 69 15.76 5.76 2.56
N TYR A 70 16.29 6.76 1.86
CA TYR A 70 17.62 7.33 2.16
C TYR A 70 17.70 7.82 3.60
N GLY A 71 16.74 8.65 4.03
CA GLY A 71 16.70 9.22 5.37
C GLY A 71 16.64 8.16 6.46
N GLN A 72 15.78 7.14 6.28
CA GLN A 72 15.69 6.04 7.24
C GLN A 72 16.96 5.18 7.28
N ALA A 73 17.59 4.91 6.13
CA ALA A 73 18.88 4.20 6.09
C ALA A 73 19.98 4.98 6.82
N ARG A 74 20.01 6.32 6.66
CA ARG A 74 20.95 7.19 7.38
C ARG A 74 20.71 7.17 8.88
N LEU A 75 19.45 7.22 9.32
CA LEU A 75 19.07 7.08 10.73
C LEU A 75 19.45 5.71 11.30
N TRP A 76 19.36 4.66 10.50
CA TRP A 76 19.81 3.31 10.89
C TRP A 76 21.34 3.22 11.14
N GLY A 77 22.10 4.21 10.66
CA GLY A 77 23.57 4.25 10.76
C GLY A 77 24.31 3.79 9.50
N VAL A 78 23.61 3.53 8.40
CA VAL A 78 24.23 3.12 7.12
C VAL A 78 25.02 4.28 6.52
N ALA A 79 26.28 4.07 6.14
CA ALA A 79 27.14 5.12 5.56
C ALA A 79 26.51 5.87 4.37
N PRO A 80 26.79 7.17 4.14
CA PRO A 80 26.11 7.98 3.14
C PRO A 80 26.14 7.40 1.72
N LEU A 81 27.32 6.92 1.27
CA LEU A 81 27.48 6.36 -0.06
C LEU A 81 26.66 5.06 -0.23
N THR A 82 26.69 4.18 0.78
CA THR A 82 25.91 2.94 0.76
C THR A 82 24.41 3.25 0.73
N ALA A 83 23.92 4.17 1.56
CA ALA A 83 22.52 4.59 1.54
C ALA A 83 22.13 5.16 0.15
N LEU A 84 23.00 5.96 -0.46
CA LEU A 84 22.76 6.53 -1.79
C LEU A 84 22.70 5.44 -2.87
N VAL A 85 23.63 4.49 -2.86
CA VAL A 85 23.65 3.37 -3.82
C VAL A 85 22.37 2.53 -3.73
N PHE A 86 21.93 2.17 -2.52
CA PHE A 86 20.69 1.40 -2.37
C PHE A 86 19.43 2.20 -2.70
N THR A 87 19.44 3.51 -2.44
CA THR A 87 18.35 4.41 -2.88
C THR A 87 18.30 4.47 -4.41
N TRP A 88 19.46 4.59 -5.06
CA TRP A 88 19.55 4.55 -6.52
C TRP A 88 19.08 3.22 -7.09
N LEU A 89 19.48 2.09 -6.49
CA LEU A 89 19.00 0.76 -6.90
C LEU A 89 17.48 0.63 -6.78
N LEU A 90 16.90 1.10 -5.66
CA LEU A 90 15.45 1.10 -5.44
C LEU A 90 14.72 1.94 -6.49
N LEU A 91 15.21 3.16 -6.75
CA LEU A 91 14.60 4.07 -7.72
C LEU A 91 14.87 3.68 -9.18
N SER A 92 15.80 2.76 -9.44
CA SER A 92 16.09 2.25 -10.78
C SER A 92 15.40 0.92 -11.07
N LEU A 93 14.49 0.47 -10.20
CA LEU A 93 13.72 -0.75 -10.44
C LEU A 93 12.76 -0.52 -11.62
N PRO A 94 12.84 -1.30 -12.71
CA PRO A 94 12.00 -1.07 -13.90
C PRO A 94 10.49 -1.13 -13.59
N LEU A 95 10.10 -1.99 -12.64
CA LEU A 95 8.72 -2.09 -12.20
C LEU A 95 8.25 -0.81 -11.51
N LEU A 96 9.10 -0.17 -10.72
CA LEU A 96 8.80 1.09 -10.07
C LEU A 96 8.64 2.20 -11.10
N ASP A 97 9.59 2.32 -12.03
CA ASP A 97 9.54 3.32 -13.10
C ASP A 97 8.28 3.18 -13.97
N THR A 98 7.85 1.95 -14.23
CA THR A 98 6.59 1.67 -14.94
C THR A 98 5.39 2.25 -14.20
N HIS A 99 5.33 2.12 -12.88
CA HIS A 99 4.23 2.67 -12.07
C HIS A 99 4.32 4.19 -11.88
N VAL A 100 5.51 4.78 -12.00
CA VAL A 100 5.68 6.23 -12.04
C VAL A 100 5.22 6.79 -13.38
N ALA A 101 5.58 6.13 -14.48
CA ALA A 101 5.24 6.56 -15.84
C ALA A 101 3.76 6.33 -16.18
N LEU A 102 3.20 5.18 -15.80
CA LEU A 102 1.79 4.85 -15.96
C LEU A 102 1.00 5.30 -14.72
N ALA A 103 0.95 6.61 -14.50
CA ALA A 103 0.16 7.18 -13.41
C ALA A 103 -1.32 6.76 -13.49
N GLY A 104 -1.91 6.47 -12.33
CA GLY A 104 -3.26 5.93 -12.19
C GLY A 104 -3.31 4.68 -11.29
N TYR A 105 -2.20 3.94 -11.19
CA TYR A 105 -2.12 2.78 -10.29
C TYR A 105 -1.93 3.19 -8.83
N ALA A 106 -2.70 2.57 -7.93
CA ALA A 106 -2.57 2.73 -6.48
C ALA A 106 -1.36 1.99 -5.89
N ASP A 107 -0.75 1.08 -6.66
CA ASP A 107 0.32 0.19 -6.23
C ASP A 107 1.59 0.94 -5.80
N LEU A 108 2.00 1.99 -6.53
CA LEU A 108 3.16 2.82 -6.14
C LEU A 108 2.94 3.48 -4.78
N TRP A 109 1.74 4.03 -4.56
CA TRP A 109 1.36 4.68 -3.31
C TRP A 109 1.34 3.68 -2.17
N LEU A 110 0.72 2.51 -2.38
CA LEU A 110 0.66 1.46 -1.40
C LEU A 110 2.07 0.96 -1.05
N ALA A 111 2.90 0.66 -2.03
CA ALA A 111 4.28 0.20 -1.84
C ALA A 111 5.12 1.24 -1.08
N THR A 112 4.95 2.52 -1.40
CA THR A 112 5.67 3.62 -0.74
C THR A 112 5.26 3.73 0.73
N VAL A 113 3.96 3.84 0.99
CA VAL A 113 3.41 4.02 2.35
C VAL A 113 3.69 2.78 3.20
N PHE A 114 3.43 1.59 2.67
CA PHE A 114 3.69 0.32 3.37
C PHE A 114 5.18 0.11 3.63
N GLY A 115 6.04 0.30 2.61
CA GLY A 115 7.48 0.12 2.75
C GLY A 115 8.09 1.04 3.80
N LEU A 116 7.72 2.32 3.78
CA LEU A 116 8.16 3.29 4.79
C LEU A 116 7.59 2.97 6.18
N ALA A 117 6.36 2.46 6.27
CA ALA A 117 5.77 2.01 7.53
C ALA A 117 6.57 0.85 8.15
N VAL A 118 6.97 -0.13 7.34
CA VAL A 118 7.79 -1.28 7.79
C VAL A 118 9.18 -0.81 8.24
N ILE A 119 9.83 0.08 7.48
CA ILE A 119 11.14 0.61 7.88
C ILE A 119 11.05 1.37 9.21
N ALA A 120 10.04 2.22 9.37
CA ALA A 120 9.80 2.94 10.62
C ALA A 120 9.50 1.97 11.78
N LEU A 121 8.76 0.89 11.53
CA LEU A 121 8.51 -0.15 12.54
C LEU A 121 9.82 -0.79 13.00
N PHE A 122 10.73 -1.11 12.09
CA PHE A 122 12.03 -1.69 12.44
C PHE A 122 12.89 -0.73 13.27
N GLN A 123 12.87 0.57 12.94
CA GLN A 123 13.57 1.59 13.74
C GLN A 123 13.01 1.65 15.17
N TRP A 124 11.68 1.65 15.30
CA TRP A 124 11.03 1.60 16.60
C TRP A 124 11.34 0.30 17.36
N ALA A 125 11.33 -0.85 16.68
CA ALA A 125 11.62 -2.13 17.30
C ALA A 125 13.06 -2.23 17.82
N ARG A 126 14.01 -1.57 17.14
CA ARG A 126 15.42 -1.53 17.50
C ARG A 126 15.70 -0.65 18.72
N ASP A 127 15.30 0.62 18.65
CA ASP A 127 15.74 1.66 19.60
C ASP A 127 14.61 2.17 20.51
N GLY A 128 13.37 1.72 20.29
CA GLY A 128 12.20 2.16 21.06
C GLY A 128 11.72 3.58 20.74
N ASP A 129 12.22 4.21 19.67
CA ASP A 129 11.86 5.58 19.32
C ASP A 129 10.37 5.70 18.98
N ARG A 130 9.62 6.36 19.87
CA ARG A 130 8.17 6.57 19.74
C ARG A 130 7.79 7.33 18.47
N ARG A 131 8.66 8.20 17.94
CA ARG A 131 8.38 8.94 16.71
C ARG A 131 8.27 7.99 15.53
N GLN A 132 9.19 7.02 15.44
CA GLN A 132 9.18 5.97 14.43
C GLN A 132 7.98 5.03 14.61
N GLY A 133 7.62 4.72 15.86
CA GLY A 133 6.42 3.93 16.16
C GLY A 133 5.13 4.61 15.68
N TRP A 134 4.98 5.91 15.94
CA TRP A 134 3.85 6.70 15.44
C TRP A 134 3.85 6.82 13.92
N LEU A 135 5.01 7.06 13.31
CA LEU A 135 5.14 7.11 11.85
C LEU A 135 4.72 5.78 11.21
N ALA A 136 5.21 4.66 11.75
CA ALA A 136 4.86 3.33 11.29
C ALA A 136 3.35 3.09 11.39
N LEU A 137 2.74 3.44 12.52
CA LEU A 137 1.30 3.28 12.74
C LEU A 137 0.47 4.13 11.78
N LEU A 138 0.79 5.42 11.63
CA LEU A 138 0.06 6.33 10.76
C LEU A 138 0.13 5.89 9.29
N LEU A 139 1.32 5.50 8.82
CA LEU A 139 1.50 5.01 7.46
C LEU A 139 0.78 3.66 7.26
N ALA A 140 0.91 2.73 8.19
CA ALA A 140 0.21 1.44 8.13
C ALA A 140 -1.31 1.63 8.04
N LEU A 141 -1.90 2.48 8.88
CA LEU A 141 -3.33 2.78 8.86
C LEU A 141 -3.80 3.49 7.59
N ALA A 142 -2.89 4.14 6.84
CA ALA A 142 -3.22 4.74 5.56
C ALA A 142 -3.34 3.68 4.43
N CYS A 143 -2.73 2.50 4.55
CA CYS A 143 -2.72 1.48 3.49
C CYS A 143 -4.13 1.08 3.00
N PRO A 144 -5.12 0.76 3.87
CA PRO A 144 -6.47 0.40 3.42
C PRO A 144 -7.20 1.54 2.71
N SER A 145 -6.84 2.79 3.01
CA SER A 145 -7.41 3.95 2.32
C SER A 145 -6.88 4.13 0.91
N ILE A 146 -5.77 3.46 0.54
CA ILE A 146 -5.15 3.56 -0.79
C ILE A 146 -5.67 2.47 -1.71
N LYS A 147 -5.70 1.22 -1.20
CA LYS A 147 -6.04 0.02 -1.96
C LYS A 147 -6.68 -1.00 -1.02
N LEU A 148 -7.64 -1.80 -1.50
CA LEU A 148 -8.31 -2.81 -0.68
C LEU A 148 -7.34 -3.83 -0.08
N GLU A 149 -6.34 -4.24 -0.85
CA GLU A 149 -5.29 -5.17 -0.44
C GLU A 149 -4.45 -4.58 0.71
N GLY A 150 -4.42 -3.25 0.87
CA GLY A 150 -3.80 -2.57 2.01
C GLY A 150 -4.31 -3.07 3.37
N ALA A 151 -5.57 -3.50 3.46
CA ALA A 151 -6.12 -4.13 4.66
C ALA A 151 -5.49 -5.50 4.96
N VAL A 152 -5.16 -6.27 3.93
CA VAL A 152 -4.48 -7.57 4.07
C VAL A 152 -3.02 -7.35 4.48
N TRP A 153 -2.34 -6.39 3.84
CA TRP A 153 -0.94 -6.08 4.16
C TRP A 153 -0.75 -5.58 5.60
N LEU A 154 -1.75 -4.92 6.19
CA LEU A 154 -1.74 -4.54 7.60
C LEU A 154 -1.54 -5.73 8.54
N LEU A 155 -2.00 -6.93 8.17
CA LEU A 155 -1.83 -8.13 8.99
C LEU A 155 -0.36 -8.50 9.19
N LEU A 156 0.54 -8.09 8.29
CA LEU A 156 1.99 -8.33 8.42
C LEU A 156 2.62 -7.55 9.59
N PHE A 157 1.97 -6.48 10.07
CA PHE A 157 2.46 -5.74 11.24
C PHE A 157 2.23 -6.53 12.54
N ILE A 158 1.24 -7.42 12.60
CA ILE A 158 0.95 -8.24 13.78
C ILE A 158 2.14 -9.15 14.14
N PRO A 159 2.64 -10.04 13.26
CA PRO A 159 3.78 -10.88 13.59
C PRO A 159 5.04 -10.04 13.83
N ALA A 160 5.22 -8.92 13.13
CA ALA A 160 6.36 -8.03 13.37
C ALA A 160 6.32 -7.38 14.77
N LEU A 161 5.15 -6.95 15.24
CA LEU A 161 4.95 -6.43 16.60
C LEU A 161 5.14 -7.51 17.67
N LEU A 162 4.62 -8.72 17.43
CA LEU A 162 4.81 -9.86 18.30
C LEU A 162 6.31 -10.21 18.41
N ALA A 163 7.03 -10.23 17.29
CA ALA A 163 8.48 -10.45 17.27
C ALA A 163 9.28 -9.34 17.97
N ALA A 164 8.83 -8.09 17.89
CA ALA A 164 9.48 -6.99 18.59
C ALA A 164 9.26 -7.03 20.12
N ARG A 165 8.13 -7.57 20.59
CA ARG A 165 7.75 -7.57 22.02
C ARG A 165 8.07 -8.87 22.75
N LEU A 166 7.97 -10.01 22.07
CA LEU A 166 8.23 -11.32 22.65
C LEU A 166 9.70 -11.66 22.44
N ARG A 167 10.31 -12.35 23.41
CA ARG A 167 11.73 -12.75 23.35
C ARG A 167 11.87 -14.26 23.58
N GLY A 168 12.76 -14.89 22.83
CA GLY A 168 13.19 -16.28 23.03
C GLY A 168 12.08 -17.32 22.80
N TRP A 169 11.80 -18.12 23.81
CA TRP A 169 10.93 -19.30 23.72
C TRP A 169 9.46 -19.00 23.39
N TRP A 170 8.96 -17.81 23.72
CA TRP A 170 7.60 -17.38 23.33
C TRP A 170 7.46 -17.13 21.82
N LEU A 171 8.51 -16.63 21.18
CA LEU A 171 8.55 -16.49 19.72
C LEU A 171 8.63 -17.86 19.04
N LEU A 172 9.47 -18.75 19.55
CA LEU A 172 9.55 -20.13 19.06
C LEU A 172 8.22 -20.88 19.26
N GLY A 173 7.54 -20.66 20.39
CA GLY A 173 6.21 -21.21 20.65
C GLY A 173 5.15 -20.69 19.68
N LEU A 174 5.15 -19.39 19.36
CA LEU A 174 4.25 -18.82 18.36
C LEU A 174 4.56 -19.32 16.94
N MET A 175 5.83 -19.40 16.56
CA MET A 175 6.24 -19.97 15.27
C MET A 175 5.84 -21.44 15.17
N GLY A 176 6.06 -22.22 16.23
CA GLY A 176 5.64 -23.61 16.31
C GLY A 176 4.12 -23.76 16.21
N LEU A 177 3.35 -22.93 16.92
CA LEU A 177 1.89 -22.92 16.85
C LEU A 177 1.41 -22.55 15.45
N ALA A 178 1.95 -21.51 14.83
CA ALA A 178 1.61 -21.10 13.48
C ALA A 178 1.91 -22.22 12.46
N LEU A 179 3.05 -22.90 12.62
CA LEU A 179 3.44 -24.04 11.77
C LEU A 179 2.47 -25.23 11.96
N VAL A 180 2.10 -25.56 13.20
CA VAL A 180 1.14 -26.63 13.51
C VAL A 180 -0.23 -26.31 12.96
N LEU A 181 -0.70 -25.07 13.09
CA LEU A 181 -1.97 -24.62 12.52
C LEU A 181 -1.94 -24.66 11.00
N ALA A 182 -0.85 -24.23 10.36
CA ALA A 182 -0.68 -24.30 8.92
C ALA A 182 -0.61 -25.76 8.40
N LEU A 183 0.06 -26.66 9.13
CA LEU A 183 0.07 -28.09 8.81
C LEU A 183 -1.31 -28.73 9.00
N GLY A 184 -1.99 -28.42 10.10
CA GLY A 184 -3.35 -28.89 10.37
C GLY A 184 -4.33 -28.38 9.32
N TRP A 185 -4.17 -27.14 8.88
CA TRP A 185 -4.92 -26.53 7.78
C TRP A 185 -4.76 -27.30 6.46
N TRP A 186 -3.51 -27.55 6.08
CA TRP A 186 -3.16 -28.28 4.86
C TRP A 186 -3.69 -29.72 4.88
N LEU A 187 -3.60 -30.39 6.04
CA LEU A 187 -4.11 -31.76 6.22
C LEU A 187 -5.64 -31.84 6.25
N ALA A 188 -6.34 -30.76 6.65
CA ALA A 188 -7.79 -30.69 6.67
C ALA A 188 -8.43 -30.43 5.29
N GLY A 189 -7.63 -30.23 4.24
CA GLY A 189 -8.13 -30.00 2.87
C GLY A 189 -8.63 -28.57 2.61
N GLY A 190 -8.27 -27.63 3.48
CA GLY A 190 -8.65 -26.22 3.37
C GLY A 190 -10.05 -25.90 3.86
N VAL A 191 -10.38 -24.61 3.92
CA VAL A 191 -11.72 -24.11 4.29
C VAL A 191 -12.26 -23.24 3.17
N MET A 192 -13.55 -23.40 2.89
CA MET A 192 -14.26 -22.52 1.97
C MET A 192 -14.69 -21.27 2.71
N PHE A 193 -14.26 -20.13 2.22
CA PHE A 193 -14.71 -18.85 2.75
C PHE A 193 -15.43 -18.06 1.68
N SER A 194 -16.62 -17.60 2.04
CA SER A 194 -17.35 -16.57 1.33
C SER A 194 -16.93 -15.24 1.95
N ILE A 195 -16.12 -14.46 1.23
CA ILE A 195 -15.77 -13.10 1.65
C ILE A 195 -16.71 -12.14 0.89
N PRO A 196 -17.55 -11.35 1.60
CA PRO A 196 -18.42 -10.38 0.96
C PRO A 196 -17.60 -9.41 0.09
N GLY A 197 -17.84 -9.41 -1.22
CA GLY A 197 -17.18 -8.54 -2.20
C GLY A 197 -16.03 -9.15 -3.00
N LEU A 198 -15.50 -10.33 -2.62
CA LEU A 198 -14.42 -11.00 -3.36
C LEU A 198 -14.85 -12.34 -4.00
N GLY A 199 -15.96 -12.93 -3.56
CA GLY A 199 -16.47 -14.23 -4.05
C GLY A 199 -16.06 -15.41 -3.17
N GLU A 200 -16.27 -16.63 -3.67
CA GLU A 200 -15.87 -17.86 -2.96
C GLU A 200 -14.42 -18.21 -3.26
N PHE A 201 -13.60 -18.34 -2.22
CA PHE A 201 -12.22 -18.81 -2.34
C PHE A 201 -12.06 -20.17 -1.67
N ARG A 202 -11.53 -21.11 -2.45
CA ARG A 202 -11.02 -22.38 -1.94
C ARG A 202 -9.52 -22.23 -1.73
N LEU A 203 -9.11 -22.02 -0.48
CA LEU A 203 -7.71 -22.06 -0.07
C LEU A 203 -7.35 -23.50 0.29
N MET A 204 -6.69 -24.20 -0.63
CA MET A 204 -6.08 -25.53 -0.41
C MET A 204 -4.82 -25.41 0.44
#